data_AF-A0A2G6JPU5-F1
#
_entry.id   AF-A0A2G6JPU5-F1
#
_cell.length_a   1.000
_cell.length_b   1.000
_cell.length_c   1.000
_cell.angle_alpha   90.00
_cell.angle_beta   90.00
_cell.angle_gamma   90.00
#
_symmetry.space_group_name_H-M   'P 1'
#
loop_
_entity.id
_entity.type
_entity.pdbx_description
1 polymer ?
#
loop_
_entity_poly.entity_id
_entity_poly.type
_entity_poly.pdbx_seq_one_letter_code
_entity_poly.pdbx_strand_id
1 'polypeptide(L)'
;MRKSILAFAAGICLALSSCSSGPHQLARTVDDWDGQLYTEQPWVNALLHVVPVIPIAGMGASIADFFVTDAYYFWFQDAWDGKGTGFKHAESLGTDGHLESLLGNGEFLKVQSK
;
A
#
# COMPACT_ATOMS: atom_id res chain seq x y z
N MET A 1 39.90 5.61 -3.65
CA MET A 1 38.80 6.46 -3.15
C MET A 1 37.64 6.61 -4.15
N ARG A 2 37.84 7.11 -5.38
CA ARG A 2 36.73 7.28 -6.37
C ARG A 2 35.91 6.00 -6.65
N LYS A 3 36.57 4.85 -6.82
CA LYS A 3 35.89 3.56 -7.08
C LYS A 3 35.02 3.09 -5.91
N SER A 4 35.46 3.32 -4.68
CA SER A 4 34.73 2.94 -3.46
C SER A 4 33.47 3.79 -3.25
N ILE A 5 33.53 5.08 -3.57
CA ILE A 5 32.37 5.99 -3.48
C ILE A 5 31.31 5.60 -4.52
N LEU A 6 31.72 5.26 -5.75
CA LEU A 6 30.80 4.83 -6.80
C LEU A 6 30.13 3.49 -6.46
N ALA A 7 30.88 2.52 -5.94
CA ALA A 7 30.32 1.25 -5.51
C ALA A 7 29.31 1.42 -4.36
N PHE A 8 29.62 2.30 -3.41
CA PHE A 8 28.72 2.63 -2.30
C PHE A 8 27.43 3.34 -2.78
N ALA A 9 27.56 4.33 -3.65
CA ALA A 9 26.42 5.03 -4.22
C ALA A 9 25.52 4.08 -5.03
N ALA A 10 26.10 3.20 -5.86
CA ALA A 10 25.36 2.19 -6.59
C ALA A 10 24.65 1.20 -5.65
N GLY A 11 25.31 0.78 -4.57
CA GLY A 11 24.70 -0.06 -3.53
C GLY A 11 23.50 0.61 -2.86
N ILE A 12 23.59 1.90 -2.53
CA ILE A 12 22.47 2.68 -1.99
C ILE A 12 21.34 2.79 -3.01
N CYS A 13 21.64 3.12 -4.26
CA CYS A 13 20.61 3.24 -5.30
C CYS A 13 19.84 1.93 -5.50
N LEU A 14 20.53 0.80 -5.55
CA LEU A 14 19.91 -0.52 -5.66
C LEU A 14 19.05 -0.83 -4.43
N ALA A 15 19.59 -0.58 -3.22
CA ALA A 15 18.85 -0.79 -1.97
C ALA A 15 17.61 0.10 -1.85
N LEU A 16 17.65 1.34 -2.37
CA LEU A 16 16.49 2.23 -2.35
C LEU A 16 15.44 1.88 -3.41
N SER A 17 15.84 1.37 -4.59
CA SER A 17 14.91 1.05 -5.67
C SER A 17 14.03 -0.18 -5.40
N SER A 18 14.52 -1.14 -4.63
CA SER A 18 13.77 -2.33 -4.25
C SER A 18 12.69 -2.09 -3.21
N CYS A 19 12.87 -1.04 -2.42
CA CYS A 19 12.02 -0.76 -1.27
C CYS A 19 10.71 -0.05 -1.66
N SER A 20 10.59 0.44 -2.90
CA SER A 20 9.33 1.01 -3.40
C SER A 20 8.49 0.03 -4.21
N SER A 21 8.95 -1.22 -4.38
CA SER A 21 8.32 -2.21 -5.25
C SER A 21 8.00 -3.46 -4.45
N GLY A 22 6.73 -3.73 -4.22
CA GLY A 22 6.30 -4.90 -3.45
C GLY A 22 4.80 -4.91 -3.17
N PRO A 23 4.31 -5.84 -2.35
CA PRO A 23 2.89 -5.93 -2.05
C PRO A 23 2.40 -4.83 -1.10
N HIS A 24 3.29 -4.09 -0.41
CA HIS A 24 2.93 -3.05 0.56
C HIS A 24 1.92 -3.53 1.61
N GLN A 25 2.16 -4.72 2.17
CA GLN A 25 1.17 -5.44 2.98
C GLN A 25 0.61 -4.60 4.14
N LEU A 26 1.46 -3.87 4.87
CA LEU A 26 1.03 -3.08 6.03
C LEU A 26 0.23 -1.85 5.60
N ALA A 27 0.71 -1.10 4.62
CA ALA A 27 0.04 0.09 4.11
C ALA A 27 -1.34 -0.27 3.53
N ARG A 28 -1.42 -1.37 2.77
CA ARG A 28 -2.68 -1.89 2.23
C ARG A 28 -3.64 -2.41 3.32
N THR A 29 -3.09 -2.91 4.43
CA THR A 29 -3.92 -3.27 5.60
C THR A 29 -4.50 -2.01 6.27
N VAL A 30 -3.75 -0.91 6.32
CA VAL A 30 -4.27 0.38 6.80
C VAL A 30 -5.33 0.92 5.85
N ASP A 31 -5.14 0.80 4.52
CA ASP A 31 -6.15 1.16 3.51
C ASP A 31 -7.46 0.36 3.73
N ASP A 32 -7.36 -0.95 3.96
CA ASP A 32 -8.52 -1.81 4.24
C ASP A 32 -9.24 -1.40 5.54
N TRP A 33 -8.48 -1.09 6.60
CA TRP A 33 -9.05 -0.60 7.86
C TRP A 33 -9.75 0.75 7.69
N ASP A 34 -9.15 1.68 6.96
CA ASP A 34 -9.75 2.99 6.65
C ASP A 34 -11.06 2.83 5.88
N GLY A 35 -11.05 2.01 4.82
CA GLY A 35 -12.24 1.70 4.03
C GLY A 35 -13.35 1.02 4.85
N GLN A 36 -13.01 0.04 5.69
CA GLN A 36 -13.96 -0.61 6.59
C GLN A 36 -14.58 0.41 7.54
N LEU A 37 -13.76 1.23 8.20
CA LEU A 37 -14.24 2.23 9.15
C LEU A 37 -15.13 3.28 8.48
N TYR A 38 -14.84 3.66 7.23
CA TYR A 38 -15.70 4.56 6.45
C TYR A 38 -17.08 3.94 6.20
N THR A 39 -17.14 2.65 5.83
CA THR A 39 -18.41 1.95 5.55
C THR A 39 -19.25 1.70 6.80
N GLU A 40 -18.62 1.47 7.95
CA GLU A 40 -19.32 1.18 9.21
C GLU A 40 -19.66 2.44 10.01
N GLN A 41 -18.72 3.39 10.09
CA GLN A 41 -18.80 4.57 10.96
C GLN A 41 -18.13 5.81 10.31
N PRO A 42 -18.76 6.43 9.29
CA PRO A 42 -18.13 7.49 8.50
C PRO A 42 -17.72 8.73 9.32
N TRP A 43 -18.46 9.05 10.39
CA TRP A 43 -18.10 10.16 11.28
C TRP A 43 -16.87 9.88 12.14
N VAL A 44 -16.69 8.63 12.58
CA VAL A 44 -15.50 8.23 13.33
C VAL A 44 -14.30 8.21 12.40
N ASN A 45 -14.47 7.67 11.18
CA ASN A 45 -13.46 7.74 10.14
C ASN A 45 -12.99 9.18 9.89
N ALA A 46 -13.92 10.11 9.66
CA ALA A 46 -13.60 11.52 9.46
C ALA A 46 -12.81 12.13 10.63
N LEU A 47 -13.17 11.80 11.88
CA LEU A 47 -12.44 12.25 13.06
C LEU A 47 -10.99 11.73 13.09
N LEU A 48 -10.75 10.48 12.68
CA LEU A 48 -9.39 9.89 12.61
C LEU A 48 -8.55 10.39 11.43
N HIS A 49 -9.14 11.12 10.50
CA HIS A 49 -8.42 11.89 9.49
C HIS A 49 -8.14 13.32 9.97
N VAL A 50 -9.06 13.94 10.74
CA VAL A 50 -8.86 15.27 11.35
C VAL A 50 -7.80 15.23 12.45
N VAL A 51 -7.95 14.29 13.40
CA VAL A 51 -6.87 13.90 14.31
C VAL A 51 -6.11 12.83 13.55
N PRO A 52 -4.92 13.11 13.00
CA PRO A 52 -4.34 12.38 11.85
C PRO A 52 -3.83 10.97 12.20
N VAL A 53 -4.68 10.13 12.78
CA VAL A 53 -4.39 8.76 13.19
C VAL A 53 -4.24 7.88 11.95
N ILE A 54 -5.18 7.92 11.01
CA ILE A 54 -5.09 7.16 9.74
C ILE A 54 -3.85 7.60 8.94
N PRO A 55 -3.60 8.90 8.69
CA PRO A 55 -2.38 9.34 8.02
C PRO A 55 -1.08 8.89 8.69
N ILE A 56 -0.99 8.98 10.02
CA ILE A 56 0.21 8.55 10.75
C ILE A 56 0.39 7.03 10.68
N ALA A 57 -0.70 6.26 10.82
CA ALA A 57 -0.67 4.81 10.67
C ALA A 57 -0.22 4.41 9.26
N GLY A 58 -0.78 5.03 8.22
CA GLY A 58 -0.43 4.77 6.82
C GLY A 58 1.04 5.12 6.52
N MET A 59 1.55 6.24 7.03
CA MET A 59 2.96 6.60 6.90
C MET A 59 3.88 5.60 7.61
N GLY A 60 3.57 5.23 8.85
CA GLY A 60 4.34 4.25 9.61
C GLY A 60 4.35 2.87 8.94
N ALA A 61 3.20 2.44 8.45
CA ALA A 61 3.03 1.20 7.71
C ALA A 61 3.82 1.21 6.39
N SER A 62 3.77 2.31 5.64
CA SER A 62 4.54 2.48 4.39
C SER A 62 6.05 2.43 4.63
N ILE A 63 6.54 3.06 5.71
CA ILE A 63 7.95 2.98 6.10
C ILE A 63 8.35 1.55 6.46
N ALA A 64 7.49 0.84 7.20
CA ALA A 64 7.75 -0.53 7.58
C ALA A 64 7.74 -1.47 6.36
N ASP A 65 6.78 -1.32 5.44
CA ASP A 65 6.76 -2.06 4.19
C ASP A 65 8.02 -1.80 3.35
N PHE A 66 8.42 -0.53 3.24
CA PHE A 66 9.61 -0.13 2.50
C PHE A 66 10.86 -0.90 2.95
N PHE A 67 11.09 -0.98 4.26
CA PHE A 67 12.29 -1.64 4.80
C PHE A 67 12.17 -3.16 4.96
N VAL A 68 10.95 -3.69 5.07
CA VAL A 68 10.74 -5.09 5.45
C VAL A 68 10.03 -5.84 4.34
N THR A 69 8.76 -5.55 4.10
CA THR A 69 7.91 -6.32 3.20
C THR A 69 8.39 -6.22 1.75
N ASP A 70 8.52 -5.00 1.24
CA ASP A 70 8.82 -4.75 -0.18
C ASP A 70 10.25 -5.17 -0.50
N ALA A 71 11.20 -4.80 0.37
CA ALA A 71 12.59 -5.23 0.25
C ALA A 71 12.70 -6.76 0.23
N TYR A 72 11.94 -7.48 1.07
CA TYR A 72 11.98 -8.92 1.12
C TYR A 72 11.39 -9.57 -0.13
N TYR A 73 10.15 -9.24 -0.50
CA TYR A 73 9.49 -9.85 -1.66
C TYR A 73 10.22 -9.52 -2.96
N PHE A 74 10.63 -8.27 -3.15
CA PHE A 74 11.36 -7.87 -4.35
C PHE A 74 12.70 -8.60 -4.48
N TRP A 75 13.59 -8.48 -3.49
CA TRP A 75 14.95 -9.00 -3.61
C TRP A 75 15.09 -10.49 -3.42
N PHE A 76 14.12 -11.18 -2.84
CA PHE A 76 14.25 -12.61 -2.57
C PHE A 76 13.25 -13.48 -3.30
N GLN A 77 12.24 -12.90 -3.96
CA GLN A 77 11.23 -13.65 -4.73
C GLN A 77 11.06 -13.05 -6.13
N ASP A 78 10.42 -11.89 -6.20
CA ASP A 78 9.87 -11.34 -7.45
C ASP A 78 10.95 -11.02 -8.50
N ALA A 79 12.12 -10.53 -8.07
CA ALA A 79 13.23 -10.22 -8.98
C ALA A 79 13.85 -11.48 -9.64
N TRP A 80 13.64 -12.66 -9.05
CA TRP A 80 14.26 -13.91 -9.51
C TRP A 80 13.31 -14.79 -10.30
N ASP A 81 12.03 -14.80 -9.96
CA ASP A 81 11.02 -15.59 -10.67
C ASP A 81 10.28 -14.78 -11.76
N GLY A 82 10.47 -13.46 -11.78
CA GLY A 82 9.89 -12.53 -12.75
C GLY A 82 8.39 -12.30 -12.55
N LYS A 83 7.83 -12.60 -11.38
CA LYS A 83 6.41 -12.43 -11.05
C LYS A 83 6.27 -11.55 -9.82
N GLY A 84 5.39 -10.55 -9.90
CA GLY A 84 5.11 -9.69 -8.75
C GLY A 84 4.22 -10.40 -7.72
N THR A 85 4.60 -10.33 -6.45
CA THR A 85 3.74 -10.74 -5.34
C THR A 85 2.63 -9.72 -5.13
N GLY A 86 1.38 -10.15 -5.23
CA GLY A 86 0.20 -9.29 -5.04
C GLY A 86 -0.33 -9.31 -3.61
N PHE A 87 -0.87 -8.18 -3.15
CA PHE A 87 -1.67 -8.11 -1.94
C PHE A 87 -3.14 -8.44 -2.24
N LYS A 88 -3.77 -9.27 -1.40
CA LYS A 88 -5.20 -9.56 -1.48
C LYS A 88 -5.93 -8.73 -0.42
N HIS A 89 -6.71 -7.76 -0.87
CA HIS A 89 -7.55 -6.92 -0.01
C HIS A 89 -8.60 -7.72 0.74
N ALA A 90 -8.91 -7.28 1.95
CA ALA A 90 -10.06 -7.75 2.71
C ALA A 90 -11.37 -7.42 1.97
N GLU A 91 -12.34 -8.33 2.02
CA GLU A 91 -13.64 -8.09 1.39
C GLU A 91 -14.43 -7.06 2.21
N SER A 92 -14.67 -5.89 1.63
CA SER A 92 -15.50 -4.85 2.25
C SER A 92 -16.96 -5.06 1.85
N LEU A 93 -17.82 -5.29 2.83
CA LEU A 93 -19.26 -5.30 2.64
C LEU A 93 -19.77 -3.86 2.62
N GLY A 94 -19.68 -3.18 1.48
CA GLY A 94 -20.30 -1.88 1.27
C GLY A 94 -21.77 -1.92 1.72
N THR A 95 -22.14 -1.11 2.71
CA THR A 95 -23.46 -1.12 3.34
C THR A 95 -24.54 -0.62 2.38
N ASP A 96 -24.25 0.49 1.66
CA ASP A 96 -25.16 1.15 0.71
C ASP A 96 -24.72 1.03 -0.76
N GLY A 97 -23.78 0.13 -1.07
CA GLY A 97 -23.20 -0.04 -2.40
C GLY A 97 -21.69 0.14 -2.39
N HIS A 98 -21.07 0.15 -3.58
CA HIS A 98 -19.63 0.33 -3.73
C HIS A 98 -19.29 1.04 -5.05
N LEU A 99 -18.11 1.67 -5.08
CA LEU A 99 -17.50 2.15 -6.32
C LEU A 99 -16.56 1.07 -6.85
N GLU A 100 -16.62 0.79 -8.15
CA GLU A 100 -15.65 -0.09 -8.79
C GLU A 100 -14.37 0.66 -9.15
N SER A 101 -13.25 -0.07 -9.20
CA SER A 101 -11.97 0.48 -9.64
C SER A 101 -12.04 0.95 -11.09
N LEU A 102 -11.48 2.14 -11.37
CA LEU A 102 -11.32 2.67 -12.73
C LEU A 102 -10.33 1.86 -13.58
N LEU A 103 -9.47 1.06 -12.95
CA LEU A 103 -8.62 0.10 -13.67
C LEU A 103 -9.44 -1.12 -14.14
N GLY A 104 -10.59 -1.37 -13.51
CA GLY A 104 -11.58 -2.36 -13.92
C GLY A 104 -12.65 -1.74 -14.82
N ASN A 105 -13.90 -2.16 -14.62
CA ASN A 105 -15.06 -1.66 -15.39
C ASN A 105 -15.82 -0.52 -14.69
N GLY A 106 -15.21 0.10 -13.67
CA GLY A 106 -15.86 1.16 -12.91
C GLY A 106 -16.03 2.45 -13.70
N GLU A 107 -17.18 3.10 -13.53
CA GLU A 107 -17.42 4.47 -14.01
C GLU A 107 -17.16 5.47 -12.88
N PHE A 108 -16.57 6.63 -13.22
CA PHE A 108 -16.23 7.66 -12.24
C PHE A 108 -17.49 8.16 -11.50
N LEU A 109 -17.45 8.11 -10.16
CA LEU A 109 -18.54 8.52 -9.25
C LEU A 109 -19.84 7.71 -9.37
N LYS A 110 -19.84 6.57 -10.08
CA LYS A 110 -21.03 5.71 -10.18
C LYS A 110 -21.01 4.64 -9.11
N VAL A 111 -21.95 4.74 -8.18
CA VAL A 111 -22.18 3.72 -7.14
C VAL A 111 -22.94 2.55 -7.74
N GLN A 112 -22.36 1.35 -7.62
CA GLN A 112 -23.06 0.11 -7.88
C GLN A 112 -23.92 -0.20 -6.66
N SER A 113 -25.24 -0.17 -6.84
CA SER A 113 -26.19 -0.61 -5.81
C SER A 113 -26.07 -2.12 -5.59
N LYS A 114 -26.33 -2.57 -4.37
CA LYS A 114 -26.46 -4.00 -4.05
C LYS A 114 -27.60 -4.67 -4.80
#